data_AF-A0A532AHY8-F1
#
_entry.id   AF-A0A532AHY8-F1
#
_cell.length_a   1.000
_cell.length_b   1.000
_cell.length_c   1.000
_cell.angle_alpha   90.00
_cell.angle_beta   90.00
_cell.angle_gamma   90.00
#
_symmetry.space_group_name_H-M   'P 1'
#
loop_
_entity.id
_entity.type
_entity.pdbx_description
1 polymer ?
#
loop_
_entity_poly.entity_id
_entity_poly.type
_entity_poly.pdbx_seq_one_letter_code
_entity_poly.pdbx_strand_id
1 'polypeptide(L)'
;MFDIFWRAVAIGIGATALMDLWAIFLNAVFAQPRPNWGLVGRWVWHLRDKVFHDDIGEAAPYAHESALGWAFHYFVGIVYGIILVVLAGAAWLAAPTF
;
A
#
# COMPACT_ATOMS: atom_id res chain seq x y z
N MET A 1 -18.86 -14.68 7.42
CA MET A 1 -18.42 -13.27 7.31
C MET A 1 -16.93 -13.09 7.58
N PHE A 2 -16.38 -13.62 8.67
CA PHE A 2 -14.93 -13.52 8.96
C PHE A 2 -14.03 -14.13 7.88
N ASP A 3 -14.41 -15.27 7.27
CA ASP A 3 -13.63 -15.89 6.18
C ASP A 3 -13.48 -14.97 4.95
N ILE A 4 -14.57 -14.31 4.53
CA ILE A 4 -14.55 -13.35 3.40
C ILE A 4 -13.61 -12.19 3.70
N PHE A 5 -13.65 -11.66 4.92
CA PHE A 5 -12.78 -10.56 5.34
C PHE A 5 -11.30 -10.97 5.27
N TRP A 6 -10.93 -12.12 5.83
CA TRP A 6 -9.53 -12.57 5.82
C TRP A 6 -9.01 -12.87 4.41
N ARG A 7 -9.85 -13.39 3.51
CA ARG A 7 -9.51 -13.57 2.10
C ARG A 7 -9.26 -12.23 1.41
N ALA A 8 -10.09 -11.23 1.66
CA ALA A 8 -9.92 -9.89 1.10
C ALA A 8 -8.63 -9.22 1.61
N VAL A 9 -8.33 -9.37 2.91
CA VAL A 9 -7.07 -8.92 3.51
C VAL A 9 -5.87 -9.62 2.85
N ALA A 10 -5.94 -10.95 2.67
CA ALA A 10 -4.88 -11.72 2.03
C ALA A 10 -4.66 -11.31 0.56
N ILE A 11 -5.74 -11.03 -0.18
CA ILE A 11 -5.66 -10.48 -1.55
C ILE A 11 -4.92 -9.14 -1.55
N GLY A 12 -5.30 -8.22 -0.65
CA GLY A 12 -4.65 -6.92 -0.54
C GLY A 12 -3.16 -7.02 -0.20
N ILE A 13 -2.80 -7.79 0.82
CA ILE A 13 -1.40 -8.04 1.20
C ILE A 13 -0.63 -8.68 0.05
N GLY A 14 -1.20 -9.70 -0.61
CA GLY A 14 -0.56 -10.40 -1.71
C GLY A 14 -0.33 -9.51 -2.93
N ALA A 15 -1.31 -8.68 -3.28
CA ALA A 15 -1.17 -7.71 -4.36
C ALA A 15 -0.08 -6.67 -4.05
N THR A 16 -0.05 -6.13 -2.83
CA THR A 16 0.99 -5.19 -2.39
C THR A 16 2.38 -5.83 -2.44
N ALA A 17 2.54 -7.03 -1.89
CA ALA A 17 3.81 -7.75 -1.91
C ALA A 17 4.27 -8.08 -3.33
N LEU A 18 3.36 -8.45 -4.23
CA LEU A 18 3.69 -8.70 -5.64
C LEU A 18 4.21 -7.43 -6.33
N MET A 19 3.60 -6.28 -6.05
CA MET A 19 4.09 -4.98 -6.55
C MET A 19 5.47 -4.63 -6.00
N ASP A 20 5.74 -4.94 -4.72
CA ASP A 20 7.06 -4.72 -4.12
C ASP A 20 8.13 -5.60 -4.79
N LEU A 21 7.82 -6.89 -5.01
CA LEU A 21 8.68 -7.81 -5.74
C LEU A 21 8.93 -7.33 -7.18
N TRP A 22 7.89 -6.81 -7.84
CA TRP A 22 8.02 -6.22 -9.16
C TRP A 22 8.94 -4.99 -9.17
N ALA A 23 8.82 -4.10 -8.18
CA ALA A 23 9.71 -2.95 -8.03
C ALA A 23 11.17 -3.38 -7.78
N ILE A 24 11.39 -4.46 -7.02
CA ILE A 24 12.72 -5.05 -6.83
C ILE A 24 13.27 -5.58 -8.16
N PHE A 25 12.45 -6.31 -8.93
CA PHE A 25 12.84 -6.80 -10.25
C PHE A 25 13.19 -5.66 -11.20
N LEU A 26 12.35 -4.62 -11.29
CA LEU A 26 12.61 -3.46 -12.14
C LEU A 26 13.90 -2.73 -11.76
N ASN A 27 14.15 -2.60 -10.47
CA ASN A 27 15.40 -2.02 -9.97
C ASN A 27 16.62 -2.89 -10.32
N ALA A 28 16.50 -4.21 -10.19
CA ALA A 28 17.62 -5.12 -10.45
C ALA A 28 17.95 -5.23 -11.95
N VAL A 29 16.96 -5.25 -12.82
CA VAL A 29 17.14 -5.49 -14.27
C VAL A 29 17.28 -4.21 -15.07
N PHE A 30 16.55 -3.15 -14.69
CA PHE A 30 16.49 -1.90 -15.44
C PHE A 30 17.07 -0.70 -14.69
N ALA A 31 17.67 -0.91 -13.50
CA ALA A 31 18.20 0.15 -12.65
C ALA A 31 17.18 1.24 -12.27
N GLN A 32 15.88 0.94 -12.37
CA GLN A 32 14.84 1.88 -12.00
C GLN A 32 14.89 2.16 -10.49
N PRO A 33 14.80 3.43 -10.04
CA PRO A 33 14.74 3.74 -8.61
C PRO A 33 13.54 3.07 -7.94
N ARG A 34 13.75 2.54 -6.73
CA ARG A 34 12.67 1.95 -5.93
C ARG A 34 11.82 3.05 -5.26
N PRO A 35 10.55 2.77 -4.97
CA PRO A 35 9.72 3.68 -4.16
C PRO A 35 10.38 4.00 -2.82
N ASN A 36 10.37 5.27 -2.42
CA ASN A 36 10.82 5.69 -1.10
C ASN A 36 9.62 5.80 -0.15
N TRP A 37 9.34 4.71 0.58
CA TRP A 37 8.27 4.68 1.56
C TRP A 37 8.50 5.64 2.74
N GLY A 38 9.73 6.10 2.99
CA GLY A 38 10.01 7.11 4.00
C GLY A 38 9.27 8.43 3.74
N LEU A 39 9.19 8.87 2.49
CA LEU A 39 8.44 10.09 2.12
C LEU A 39 6.93 9.92 2.35
N VAL A 40 6.40 8.72 2.08
CA VAL A 40 5.00 8.40 2.39
C VAL A 40 4.75 8.46 3.88
N GLY A 41 5.62 7.87 4.71
CA GLY A 41 5.45 7.95 6.15
C GLY A 41 5.64 9.36 6.71
N ARG A 42 6.52 10.17 6.11
CA ARG A 42 6.63 11.59 6.44
C ARG A 42 5.33 12.31 6.14
N TRP A 43 4.71 12.06 4.99
CA TRP A 43 3.38 12.58 4.66
C TRP A 43 2.34 12.16 5.69
N VAL A 44 2.25 10.86 6.02
CA VAL A 44 1.30 10.34 7.02
C VAL A 44 1.48 11.03 8.38
N TRP A 45 2.73 11.22 8.82
CA TRP A 45 3.02 11.89 10.08
C TRP A 45 2.55 13.35 10.10
N HIS A 46 2.68 14.07 8.99
CA HIS A 46 2.28 15.48 8.86
C HIS A 46 0.82 15.69 8.51
N LEU A 47 0.02 14.63 8.33
CA LEU A 47 -1.43 14.75 8.16
C LEU A 47 -2.12 15.49 9.31
N ARG A 48 -1.51 15.47 10.50
CA ARG A 48 -1.95 16.25 11.66
C ARG A 48 -1.86 17.77 11.48
N ASP A 49 -0.99 18.22 10.57
CA ASP A 49 -0.71 19.63 10.30
C ASP A 49 -1.39 20.07 9.00
N LYS A 50 -1.13 19.33 7.90
CA LYS A 50 -1.75 19.57 6.59
C LYS A 50 -1.65 18.34 5.68
N VAL A 51 -2.61 18.23 4.77
CA VAL A 51 -2.67 17.15 3.78
C VAL A 51 -1.77 17.43 2.58
N PHE A 52 -1.71 18.69 2.11
CA PHE A 52 -0.98 19.08 0.91
C PHE A 52 0.34 19.78 1.25
N HIS A 53 1.43 19.33 0.63
CA HIS A 53 2.77 19.88 0.77
C HIS A 53 3.31 20.21 -0.63
N ASP A 54 3.99 21.35 -0.78
CA ASP A 54 4.62 21.73 -2.06
C ASP A 54 5.74 20.75 -2.41
N ASP A 55 6.55 20.38 -1.41
CA ASP A 55 7.48 19.26 -1.44
C ASP A 55 7.47 18.56 -0.07
N ILE A 56 7.19 17.26 -0.05
CA ILE A 56 7.21 16.48 1.18
C ILE A 56 8.64 16.20 1.66
N GLY A 57 9.64 16.23 0.77
CA GLY A 57 11.05 16.04 1.10
C GLY A 57 11.59 17.10 2.06
N GLU A 58 11.04 18.32 1.99
CA GLU A 58 11.41 19.46 2.82
C GLU A 58 10.68 19.52 4.18
N ALA A 59 9.61 18.71 4.35
CA ALA A 59 8.93 18.62 5.64
C ALA A 59 9.87 18.03 6.72
N ALA A 60 9.66 18.38 7.99
CA ALA A 60 10.55 17.93 9.07
C ALA A 60 10.62 16.38 9.12
N PRO A 61 11.82 15.76 9.19
CA PRO A 61 11.91 14.30 9.25
C PRO A 61 11.23 13.69 10.49
N TYR A 62 10.67 12.49 10.34
CA TYR A 62 10.18 11.69 11.46
C TYR A 62 11.03 10.42 11.62
N ALA A 63 11.46 10.13 12.84
CA ALA A 63 12.40 9.04 13.13
C ALA A 63 11.93 7.66 12.64
N HIS A 64 10.61 7.43 12.55
CA HIS A 64 10.03 6.17 12.10
C HIS A 64 9.28 6.30 10.76
N GLU A 65 9.62 7.30 9.93
CA GLU A 65 8.92 7.57 8.68
C GLU A 65 8.93 6.38 7.71
N SER A 66 10.05 5.65 7.58
CA SER A 66 10.07 4.44 6.75
C SER A 66 9.10 3.37 7.25
N ALA A 67 9.07 3.09 8.56
CA ALA A 67 8.17 2.09 9.13
C ALA A 67 6.70 2.50 8.98
N LEU A 68 6.40 3.78 9.23
CA LEU A 68 5.06 4.33 9.07
C LEU A 68 4.59 4.28 7.62
N GLY A 69 5.48 4.59 6.67
CA GLY A 69 5.18 4.53 5.25
C GLY A 69 4.92 3.12 4.75
N TRP A 70 5.73 2.14 5.19
CA TRP A 70 5.47 0.73 4.90
C TRP A 70 4.15 0.24 5.48
N ALA A 71 3.85 0.60 6.74
CA ALA A 71 2.58 0.25 7.36
C ALA A 71 1.39 0.84 6.59
N PHE A 72 1.50 2.11 6.18
CA PHE A 72 0.45 2.77 5.40
C PHE A 72 0.29 2.17 4.00
N HIS A 73 1.38 1.81 3.32
CA HIS A 73 1.36 1.11 2.03
C HIS A 73 0.57 -0.20 2.09
N TYR A 74 0.86 -1.05 3.09
CA TYR A 74 0.12 -2.30 3.28
C TYR A 74 -1.32 -2.05 3.73
N PHE A 75 -1.57 -1.03 4.55
CA PHE A 75 -2.93 -0.63 4.92
C PHE A 75 -3.77 -0.27 3.69
N VAL A 76 -3.26 0.56 2.78
CA VAL A 76 -3.95 0.93 1.54
C VAL A 76 -4.20 -0.30 0.66
N GLY A 77 -3.23 -1.20 0.53
CA GLY A 77 -3.41 -2.47 -0.19
C GLY A 77 -4.53 -3.34 0.38
N ILE A 78 -4.59 -3.48 1.71
CA ILE A 78 -5.66 -4.20 2.40
C ILE A 78 -7.03 -3.56 2.15
N VAL A 79 -7.11 -2.22 2.24
CA VAL A 79 -8.35 -1.49 1.95
C VAL A 79 -8.81 -1.74 0.51
N TYR A 80 -7.91 -1.73 -0.46
CA TYR A 80 -8.26 -2.06 -1.85
C TYR A 80 -8.70 -3.52 -2.02
N GLY A 81 -8.07 -4.48 -1.35
CA GLY A 81 -8.51 -5.88 -1.35
C GLY A 81 -9.94 -6.04 -0.81
N ILE A 82 -10.28 -5.32 0.26
CA ILE A 82 -11.63 -5.28 0.81
C ILE A 82 -12.62 -4.63 -0.17
N ILE A 83 -12.28 -3.47 -0.72
CA ILE A 83 -13.13 -2.76 -1.69
C ILE A 83 -13.42 -3.66 -2.90
N LEU A 84 -12.40 -4.36 -3.44
CA LEU A 84 -12.57 -5.28 -4.56
C LEU A 84 -13.63 -6.34 -4.25
N VAL A 85 -13.53 -7.01 -3.11
CA VAL A 85 -14.48 -8.07 -2.73
C VAL A 85 -15.87 -7.52 -2.45
N VAL A 86 -15.98 -6.32 -1.89
CA VAL A 86 -17.27 -5.64 -1.67
C VAL A 86 -17.95 -5.31 -3.00
N LEU A 87 -17.20 -4.82 -3.98
CA LEU A 87 -17.73 -4.42 -5.29
C LEU A 87 -18.04 -5.63 -6.19
N ALA A 88 -17.16 -6.63 -6.22
CA ALA A 88 -17.32 -7.83 -7.04
C ALA A 88 -18.30 -8.85 -6.44
N GLY A 89 -18.59 -8.74 -5.14
CA GLY A 89 -19.44 -9.67 -4.39
C GLY A 89 -18.70 -10.94 -3.96
N ALA A 90 -19.18 -11.57 -2.88
CA ALA A 90 -18.50 -12.72 -2.26
C ALA A 90 -18.34 -13.94 -3.19
N ALA A 91 -19.23 -14.10 -4.18
CA ALA A 91 -19.15 -15.18 -5.16
C ALA A 91 -17.88 -15.09 -6.04
N TRP A 92 -17.35 -13.88 -6.24
CA TRP A 92 -16.12 -13.64 -6.99
C TRP A 92 -14.90 -14.35 -6.36
N LEU A 93 -14.90 -14.53 -5.03
CA LEU A 93 -13.81 -15.25 -4.34
C LEU A 93 -13.73 -16.73 -4.73
N ALA A 94 -14.84 -17.33 -5.18
CA ALA A 94 -14.89 -18.73 -5.62
C ALA A 94 -14.68 -18.85 -7.13
N ALA A 95 -15.17 -17.87 -7.91
CA ALA A 95 -15.02 -17.81 -9.35
C ALA A 95 -14.69 -16.38 -9.79
N PRO A 96 -13.40 -15.99 -9.76
CA PRO A 96 -12.98 -14.66 -10.17
C PRO A 96 -13.37 -14.38 -11.62
N THR A 97 -14.02 -13.25 -11.84
CA THR A 97 -14.48 -12.75 -13.15
C THR A 97 -14.07 -11.28 -13.31
N PHE A 98 -14.14 -10.74 -14.52
CA PHE A 98 -13.81 -9.34 -14.83
C PHE A 98 -15.07 -8.57 -15.22
#